data_AF-A0A2E3YGF4-F1
#
_entry.id   AF-A0A2E3YGF4-F1
#
_cell.length_a   1.000
_cell.length_b   1.000
_cell.length_c   1.000
_cell.angle_alpha   90.00
_cell.angle_beta   90.00
_cell.angle_gamma   90.00
#
_symmetry.space_group_name_H-M   'P 1'
#
loop_
_entity.id
_entity.type
_entity.pdbx_description
1 polymer ?
#
loop_
_entity_poly.entity_id
_entity_poly.type
_entity_poly.pdbx_seq_one_letter_code
_entity_poly.pdbx_strand_id
1 'polypeptide(L)'
;MARIDLITRITTTALVTWLCLLMLHGAADAQSPLLLGEWHNVQASEDFDLDSRLMLHEGGVAHVELAGPFSQAYLAASDDEDVQQLADIFPDGLQVQIVADGTWTATDDSLTLDFPDPDLMINGGNFEAFITTIATALAAPVIRQLNLPPDQEPAVIATFVGLLEEDLTEQDVTDQAFANNGQPVAYRLEQGALILTDADGVDARWHSLTAASVEMMGWGQFKRRTAAGAVWKTE
;
A
#
# COMPACT_ATOMS: atom_id res chain seq x y z
N MET A 1 -49.10 -32.15 13.54
CA MET A 1 -48.67 -30.81 13.10
C MET A 1 -49.38 -29.81 14.00
N ALA A 2 -48.72 -29.39 15.08
CA ALA A 2 -49.19 -28.39 16.03
C ALA A 2 -47.98 -27.89 16.83
N ARG A 3 -47.62 -26.63 16.61
CA ARG A 3 -46.77 -25.80 17.48
C ARG A 3 -47.66 -25.24 18.62
N ILE A 4 -47.01 -24.74 19.68
CA ILE A 4 -47.53 -24.13 20.94
C ILE A 4 -47.49 -25.15 22.10
N ASP A 5 -46.85 -24.94 23.25
CA ASP A 5 -46.11 -23.81 23.80
C ASP A 5 -45.23 -24.27 24.97
N LEU A 6 -44.25 -23.43 25.28
CA LEU A 6 -43.84 -22.94 26.60
C LEU A 6 -43.89 -23.88 27.83
N ILE A 7 -42.78 -23.82 28.58
CA ILE A 7 -42.61 -24.12 30.02
C ILE A 7 -42.02 -25.50 30.33
N THR A 8 -40.70 -25.58 30.20
CA THR A 8 -39.83 -26.06 31.30
C THR A 8 -38.49 -25.34 31.15
N ARG A 9 -38.38 -24.06 31.47
CA ARG A 9 -37.90 -23.58 32.77
C ARG A 9 -36.94 -24.59 33.43
N ILE A 10 -35.66 -24.49 33.07
CA ILE A 10 -34.50 -24.29 33.97
C ILE A 10 -33.29 -24.18 33.02
N THR A 11 -32.79 -22.96 32.82
CA THR A 11 -31.42 -22.55 32.40
C THR A 11 -31.39 -21.16 31.75
N THR A 12 -32.50 -20.43 31.74
CA THR A 12 -32.61 -19.02 31.27
C THR A 12 -32.00 -17.97 32.22
N THR A 13 -31.03 -18.35 33.05
CA THR A 13 -30.32 -17.42 33.96
C THR A 13 -28.81 -17.56 33.91
N ALA A 14 -28.27 -18.52 33.15
CA ALA A 14 -26.82 -18.71 33.02
C ALA A 14 -26.25 -18.18 31.69
N LEU A 15 -27.06 -18.16 30.63
CA LEU A 15 -26.58 -17.73 29.31
C LEU A 15 -26.53 -16.19 29.14
N VAL A 16 -27.43 -15.46 29.80
CA VAL A 16 -27.50 -13.99 29.67
C VAL A 16 -26.42 -13.31 30.52
N THR A 17 -25.99 -13.93 31.62
CA THR A 17 -24.90 -13.41 32.46
C THR A 17 -23.52 -13.67 31.86
N TRP A 18 -23.39 -14.68 30.97
CA TRP A 18 -22.15 -14.93 30.22
C TRP A 18 -22.04 -14.03 28.98
N LEU A 19 -23.15 -13.69 28.33
CA LEU A 19 -23.14 -12.80 27.16
C LEU A 19 -22.93 -11.32 27.51
N CYS A 20 -23.31 -10.88 28.72
CA CYS A 20 -23.08 -9.49 29.15
C CYS A 20 -21.71 -9.25 29.80
N LEU A 21 -20.93 -10.29 30.14
CA LEU A 21 -19.55 -10.14 30.64
C LEU A 21 -18.48 -10.14 29.54
N LEU A 22 -18.84 -10.55 28.31
CA LEU A 22 -18.00 -10.40 27.11
C LEU A 22 -18.18 -9.03 26.41
N MET A 23 -19.13 -8.21 26.88
CA MET A 23 -19.45 -6.89 26.30
C MET A 23 -18.94 -5.71 27.14
N LEU A 24 -18.08 -5.94 28.15
CA LEU A 24 -17.58 -4.89 29.06
C LEU A 24 -16.08 -4.93 29.37
N HIS A 25 -15.34 -5.81 28.70
CA HIS A 25 -13.93 -5.61 28.44
C HIS A 25 -13.77 -5.72 26.93
N GLY A 26 -13.97 -4.61 26.23
CA GLY A 26 -13.29 -4.47 24.96
C GLY A 26 -11.84 -4.80 25.24
N ALA A 27 -11.37 -5.92 24.69
CA ALA A 27 -9.95 -6.10 24.53
C ALA A 27 -9.55 -4.86 23.74
N ALA A 28 -8.94 -3.88 24.41
CA ALA A 28 -7.96 -3.08 23.72
C ALA A 28 -7.01 -4.13 23.15
N ASP A 29 -7.16 -4.44 21.87
CA ASP A 29 -6.19 -5.24 21.14
C ASP A 29 -4.84 -4.70 21.56
N ALA A 30 -3.99 -5.57 22.09
CA ALA A 30 -2.75 -5.17 22.74
C ALA A 30 -1.81 -4.62 21.66
N GLN A 31 -2.03 -3.38 21.27
CA GLN A 31 -1.20 -2.64 20.33
C GLN A 31 0.18 -2.55 20.97
N SER A 32 1.16 -3.14 20.29
CA SER A 32 2.55 -3.06 20.75
C SER A 32 3.00 -1.61 20.65
N PRO A 33 3.34 -0.94 21.77
CA PRO A 33 3.79 0.45 21.74
C PRO A 33 5.12 0.61 20.96
N LEU A 34 5.80 -0.50 20.69
CA LEU A 34 7.03 -0.54 19.89
C LEU A 34 6.78 -0.38 18.39
N LEU A 35 5.55 -0.63 17.92
CA LEU A 35 5.17 -0.46 16.52
C LEU A 35 4.72 0.97 16.20
N LEU A 36 4.42 1.77 17.21
CA LEU A 36 3.97 3.14 17.02
C LEU A 36 5.04 4.02 16.38
N GLY A 37 4.59 4.90 15.50
CA GLY A 37 5.43 5.87 14.81
C GLY A 37 5.50 5.65 13.31
N GLU A 38 6.54 6.19 12.71
CA GLU A 38 6.73 6.22 11.25
C GLU A 38 7.79 5.20 10.84
N TRP A 39 7.44 4.40 9.84
CA TRP A 39 8.23 3.34 9.24
C TRP A 39 8.46 3.64 7.78
N HIS A 40 9.68 3.41 7.31
CA HIS A 40 10.12 3.75 5.95
C HIS A 40 10.79 2.56 5.27
N ASN A 41 10.34 2.24 4.08
CA ASN A 41 10.92 1.24 3.20
C ASN A 41 11.25 1.90 1.86
N VAL A 42 12.47 1.69 1.38
CA VAL A 42 12.94 2.16 0.07
C VAL A 42 13.38 0.96 -0.73
N GLN A 43 12.84 0.82 -1.93
CA GLN A 43 13.23 -0.21 -2.89
C GLN A 43 13.69 0.49 -4.16
N ALA A 44 15.01 0.61 -4.31
CA ALA A 44 15.62 1.22 -5.47
C ALA A 44 16.29 0.16 -6.33
N SER A 45 15.97 0.17 -7.62
CA SER A 45 16.64 -0.59 -8.67
C SER A 45 17.00 0.34 -9.84
N GLU A 46 17.56 -0.21 -10.92
CA GLU A 46 17.78 0.56 -12.15
C GLU A 46 16.45 0.93 -12.83
N ASP A 47 15.42 0.10 -12.64
CA ASP A 47 14.19 0.13 -13.41
C ASP A 47 13.00 0.77 -12.66
N PHE A 48 13.07 0.84 -11.34
CA PHE A 48 12.07 1.47 -10.47
C PHE A 48 12.70 1.99 -9.17
N ASP A 49 12.04 2.98 -8.54
CA ASP A 49 12.41 3.51 -7.22
C ASP A 49 11.14 3.72 -6.40
N LEU A 50 10.87 2.84 -5.43
CA LEU A 50 9.67 2.91 -4.59
C LEU A 50 10.05 3.40 -3.18
N ASP A 51 9.47 4.54 -2.78
CA ASP A 51 9.51 5.10 -1.43
C ASP A 51 8.16 4.81 -0.76
N SER A 52 8.20 4.05 0.34
CA SER A 52 7.02 3.59 1.07
C SER A 52 7.09 4.04 2.52
N ARG A 53 6.03 4.69 3.00
CA ARG A 53 5.89 5.18 4.38
C ARG A 53 4.66 4.57 5.02
N LEU A 54 4.82 4.08 6.23
CA LEU A 54 3.75 3.52 7.06
C LEU A 54 3.76 4.23 8.41
N MET A 55 2.64 4.84 8.78
CA MET A 55 2.44 5.50 10.06
C MET A 55 1.43 4.70 10.88
N LEU A 56 1.85 4.28 12.08
CA LEU A 56 1.01 3.55 13.03
C LEU A 56 0.78 4.42 14.26
N HIS A 57 -0.47 4.80 14.48
CA HIS A 57 -0.89 5.67 15.57
C HIS A 57 -1.58 4.92 16.70
N GLU A 58 -1.64 5.56 17.88
CA GLU A 58 -2.43 5.07 19.01
C GLU A 58 -3.90 4.91 18.62
N GLY A 59 -4.57 3.93 19.22
CA GLY A 59 -5.98 3.66 18.92
C GLY A 59 -6.21 2.89 17.62
N GLY A 60 -5.15 2.39 16.99
CA GLY A 60 -5.23 1.46 15.85
C GLY A 60 -5.44 2.15 14.52
N VAL A 61 -5.10 3.44 14.42
CA VAL A 61 -5.17 4.18 13.15
C VAL A 61 -3.87 3.99 12.39
N ALA A 62 -3.96 3.65 11.11
CA ALA A 62 -2.83 3.48 10.20
C ALA A 62 -2.96 4.43 9.01
N HIS A 63 -1.83 4.87 8.49
CA HIS A 63 -1.73 5.58 7.22
C HIS A 63 -0.56 5.03 6.42
N VAL A 64 -0.72 4.88 5.12
CA VAL A 64 0.34 4.44 4.22
C VAL A 64 0.43 5.36 3.00
N GLU A 65 1.66 5.67 2.62
CA GLU A 65 1.99 6.33 1.35
C GLU A 65 2.97 5.42 0.61
N LEU A 66 2.65 5.07 -0.63
CA LEU A 66 3.55 4.37 -1.55
C LEU A 66 3.74 5.27 -2.76
N ALA A 67 4.97 5.63 -3.10
CA ALA A 67 5.21 6.49 -4.25
C ALA A 67 6.49 6.11 -4.97
N GLY A 68 6.48 6.10 -6.30
CA GLY A 68 7.68 5.82 -7.06
C GLY A 68 7.50 5.80 -8.57
N PRO A 69 8.56 6.08 -9.33
CA PRO A 69 8.58 5.85 -10.76
C PRO A 69 8.81 4.37 -11.11
N PHE A 70 8.12 3.93 -12.14
CA PHE A 70 8.44 2.76 -12.96
C PHE A 70 8.93 3.26 -14.31
N SER A 71 10.15 2.89 -14.69
CA SER A 71 10.75 3.36 -15.93
C SER A 71 10.05 2.78 -17.17
N GLN A 72 10.23 3.40 -18.32
CA GLN A 72 9.79 2.81 -19.59
C GLN A 72 10.48 1.46 -19.86
N ALA A 73 11.75 1.32 -19.47
CA ALA A 73 12.50 0.08 -19.62
C ALA A 73 11.89 -1.06 -18.78
N TYR A 74 11.40 -0.76 -17.58
CA TYR A 74 10.66 -1.70 -16.74
C TYR A 74 9.41 -2.23 -17.46
N LEU A 75 8.60 -1.33 -18.03
CA LEU A 75 7.39 -1.70 -18.75
C LEU A 75 7.70 -2.52 -20.01
N ALA A 76 8.71 -2.11 -20.77
CA ALA A 76 9.13 -2.79 -22.00
C ALA A 76 9.76 -4.18 -21.75
N ALA A 77 10.28 -4.42 -20.55
CA ALA A 77 10.88 -5.70 -20.15
C ALA A 77 9.85 -6.69 -19.56
N SER A 78 8.58 -6.29 -19.41
CA SER A 78 7.52 -7.16 -18.90
C SER A 78 7.33 -8.39 -19.80
N ASP A 79 7.00 -9.54 -19.22
CA ASP A 79 6.58 -10.73 -19.98
C ASP A 79 5.13 -10.61 -20.52
N ASP A 80 4.40 -9.58 -20.09
CA ASP A 80 3.04 -9.27 -20.51
C ASP A 80 3.02 -8.27 -21.68
N GLU A 81 2.45 -8.68 -22.81
CA GLU A 81 2.35 -7.87 -24.02
C GLU A 81 1.49 -6.61 -23.82
N ASP A 82 0.50 -6.64 -22.93
CA ASP A 82 -0.36 -5.49 -22.64
C ASP A 82 0.40 -4.44 -21.82
N VAL A 83 1.26 -4.90 -20.89
CA VAL A 83 2.17 -4.02 -20.14
C VAL A 83 3.27 -3.46 -21.04
N GLN A 84 3.80 -4.23 -21.98
CA GLN A 84 4.78 -3.73 -22.96
C GLN A 84 4.20 -2.59 -23.80
N GLN A 85 2.93 -2.67 -24.19
CA GLN A 85 2.26 -1.60 -24.94
C GLN A 85 2.20 -0.28 -24.16
N LEU A 86 2.13 -0.33 -22.82
CA LEU A 86 2.19 0.87 -22.00
C LEU A 86 3.52 1.62 -22.17
N ALA A 87 4.61 0.92 -22.48
CA ALA A 87 5.93 1.53 -22.68
C ALA A 87 5.97 2.47 -23.90
N ASP A 88 5.14 2.23 -24.91
CA ASP A 88 5.01 3.12 -26.08
C ASP A 88 4.07 4.31 -25.79
N ILE A 89 3.07 4.11 -24.92
CA ILE A 89 2.10 5.14 -24.51
C ILE A 89 2.74 6.11 -23.51
N PHE A 90 3.62 5.61 -22.64
CA PHE A 90 4.26 6.34 -21.55
C PHE A 90 5.80 6.30 -21.70
N PRO A 91 6.38 7.12 -22.61
CA PRO A 91 7.81 7.09 -22.91
C PRO A 91 8.70 7.53 -21.74
N ASP A 92 8.14 8.32 -20.81
CA ASP A 92 8.82 8.77 -19.58
C ASP A 92 8.60 7.79 -18.40
N GLY A 93 7.86 6.69 -18.62
CA GLY A 93 7.45 5.76 -17.58
C GLY A 93 6.17 6.17 -16.84
N LEU A 94 5.92 5.52 -15.70
CA LEU A 94 4.77 5.76 -14.84
C LEU A 94 5.23 6.22 -13.46
N GLN A 95 4.75 7.38 -13.02
CA GLN A 95 4.82 7.78 -11.63
C GLN A 95 3.57 7.28 -10.90
N VAL A 96 3.73 6.33 -10.00
CA VAL A 96 2.63 5.81 -9.19
C VAL A 96 2.67 6.46 -7.80
N GLN A 97 1.49 6.76 -7.27
CA GLN A 97 1.29 7.15 -5.88
C GLN A 97 0.02 6.49 -5.36
N ILE A 98 0.12 5.82 -4.22
CA ILE A 98 -1.01 5.26 -3.48
C ILE A 98 -0.98 5.86 -2.08
N VAL A 99 -2.12 6.38 -1.64
CA VAL A 99 -2.29 6.90 -0.28
C VAL A 99 -3.51 6.24 0.33
N ALA A 100 -3.39 5.72 1.55
CA ALA A 100 -4.53 5.09 2.20
C ALA A 100 -4.53 5.32 3.71
N ASP A 101 -5.71 5.62 4.23
CA ASP A 101 -6.01 5.63 5.66
C ASP A 101 -6.71 4.33 6.04
N GLY A 102 -6.40 3.81 7.23
CA GLY A 102 -6.85 2.50 7.62
C GLY A 102 -6.71 2.20 9.09
N THR A 103 -6.74 0.92 9.41
CA THR A 103 -6.58 0.42 10.76
C THR A 103 -5.43 -0.56 10.87
N TRP A 104 -4.89 -0.69 12.08
CA TRP A 104 -3.91 -1.71 12.40
C TRP A 104 -4.18 -2.36 13.75
N THR A 105 -3.88 -3.66 13.81
CA THR A 105 -3.84 -4.44 15.05
C THR A 105 -2.63 -5.36 15.02
N ALA A 106 -2.11 -5.73 16.18
CA ALA A 106 -0.95 -6.62 16.27
C ALA A 106 -1.13 -7.65 17.38
N THR A 107 -0.60 -8.85 17.15
CA THR A 107 -0.32 -9.88 18.16
C THR A 107 1.19 -9.90 18.44
N ASP A 108 1.66 -10.92 19.17
CA ASP A 108 3.11 -11.11 19.42
C ASP A 108 3.90 -11.41 18.13
N ASP A 109 3.24 -11.94 17.09
CA ASP A 109 3.85 -12.49 15.88
C ASP A 109 3.18 -12.05 14.56
N SER A 110 2.03 -11.38 14.62
CA SER A 110 1.31 -10.93 13.43
C SER A 110 0.87 -9.46 13.50
N LEU A 111 0.92 -8.78 12.36
CA LEU A 111 0.46 -7.42 12.14
C LEU A 111 -0.62 -7.47 11.06
N THR A 112 -1.80 -6.96 11.37
CA THR A 112 -2.89 -6.80 10.40
C THR A 112 -3.00 -5.33 10.06
N LEU A 113 -2.93 -5.00 8.76
CA LEU A 113 -3.16 -3.67 8.21
C LEU A 113 -4.40 -3.74 7.32
N ASP A 114 -5.35 -2.82 7.49
CA ASP A 114 -6.60 -2.77 6.74
C ASP A 114 -6.85 -1.37 6.18
N PHE A 115 -6.75 -1.23 4.87
CA PHE A 115 -6.89 -0.01 4.08
C PHE A 115 -8.07 -0.16 3.11
N PRO A 116 -9.31 0.20 3.51
CA PRO A 116 -10.50 -0.12 2.73
C PRO A 116 -10.67 0.73 1.47
N ASP A 117 -10.19 1.98 1.48
CA ASP A 117 -10.38 2.96 0.40
C ASP A 117 -9.04 3.61 0.02
N PRO A 118 -8.10 2.87 -0.62
CA PRO A 118 -6.84 3.43 -1.09
C PRO A 118 -7.05 4.34 -2.30
N ASP A 119 -6.49 5.55 -2.25
CA ASP A 119 -6.49 6.50 -3.37
C ASP A 119 -5.28 6.22 -4.28
N LEU A 120 -5.52 5.93 -5.56
CA LEU A 120 -4.47 5.72 -6.56
C LEU A 120 -4.35 6.91 -7.51
N MET A 121 -3.11 7.39 -7.65
CA MET A 121 -2.72 8.38 -8.65
C MET A 121 -1.64 7.82 -9.56
N ILE A 122 -1.81 8.03 -10.86
CA ILE A 122 -0.83 7.66 -11.89
C ILE A 122 -0.50 8.90 -12.72
N ASN A 123 0.78 9.22 -12.81
CA ASN A 123 1.31 10.42 -13.49
C ASN A 123 0.65 11.72 -12.99
N GLY A 124 0.27 11.76 -11.71
CA GLY A 124 -0.39 12.91 -11.07
C GLY A 124 -1.89 13.06 -11.37
N GLY A 125 -2.48 12.15 -12.15
CA GLY A 125 -3.94 12.07 -12.38
C GLY A 125 -4.58 10.92 -11.61
N ASN A 126 -5.91 10.91 -11.52
CA ASN A 126 -6.67 9.78 -10.97
C ASN A 126 -6.66 8.58 -11.95
N PHE A 127 -7.13 7.43 -11.48
CA PHE A 127 -7.17 6.21 -12.29
C PHE A 127 -8.02 6.36 -13.57
N GLU A 128 -9.16 7.06 -13.51
CA GLU A 128 -10.01 7.35 -14.68
C GLU A 128 -9.24 8.12 -15.79
N ALA A 129 -8.42 9.10 -15.42
CA ALA A 129 -7.59 9.85 -16.36
C ALA A 129 -6.49 8.98 -16.98
N PHE A 130 -5.95 8.03 -16.21
CA PHE A 130 -4.99 7.05 -16.71
C PHE A 130 -5.62 6.14 -17.77
N ILE A 131 -6.78 5.54 -17.46
CA ILE A 131 -7.54 4.71 -18.42
C ILE A 131 -7.90 5.49 -19.68
N THR A 132 -8.39 6.73 -19.52
CA THR A 132 -8.72 7.60 -20.66
C THR A 132 -7.50 7.88 -21.54
N THR A 133 -6.31 8.03 -20.94
CA THR A 133 -5.06 8.25 -21.68
C THR A 133 -4.71 7.03 -22.53
N ILE A 134 -4.78 5.83 -21.96
CA ILE A 134 -4.55 4.57 -22.68
C ILE A 134 -5.59 4.41 -23.80
N ALA A 135 -6.88 4.55 -23.49
CA ALA A 135 -7.97 4.44 -24.45
C ALA A 135 -7.78 5.40 -25.65
N THR A 136 -7.37 6.64 -25.37
CA THR A 136 -7.10 7.64 -26.41
C THR A 136 -5.95 7.22 -27.32
N ALA A 137 -4.86 6.71 -26.73
CA ALA A 137 -3.70 6.23 -27.48
C ALA A 137 -4.05 5.02 -28.36
N LEU A 138 -4.81 4.06 -27.83
CA LEU A 138 -5.27 2.86 -28.55
C LEU A 138 -6.31 3.17 -29.63
N ALA A 139 -7.17 4.17 -29.41
CA ALA A 139 -8.17 4.60 -30.39
C ALA A 139 -7.55 5.34 -31.58
N ALA A 140 -6.46 6.08 -31.38
CA ALA A 140 -5.87 6.95 -32.40
C ALA A 140 -5.48 6.25 -33.73
N PRO A 141 -4.87 5.04 -33.73
CA PRO A 141 -4.66 4.26 -34.95
C PRO A 141 -5.98 3.91 -35.66
N VAL A 142 -7.01 3.49 -34.94
CA VAL A 142 -8.31 3.09 -35.51
C VAL A 142 -9.01 4.28 -36.17
N ILE A 143 -9.07 5.41 -35.47
CA ILE A 143 -9.63 6.67 -35.97
C ILE A 143 -8.94 7.09 -37.27
N ARG A 144 -7.60 7.03 -37.31
CA ARG A 144 -6.81 7.37 -38.50
C ARG A 144 -7.03 6.41 -39.66
N GLN A 145 -7.03 5.10 -39.40
CA GLN A 145 -7.19 4.07 -40.44
C GLN A 145 -8.56 4.12 -41.10
N LEU A 146 -9.61 4.39 -40.31
CA LEU A 146 -10.98 4.50 -40.81
C LEU A 146 -11.33 5.90 -41.31
N ASN A 147 -10.41 6.88 -41.15
CA ASN A 147 -10.61 8.29 -41.50
C ASN A 147 -11.93 8.83 -40.92
N LEU A 148 -12.16 8.56 -39.64
CA LEU A 148 -13.39 8.95 -38.95
C LEU A 148 -13.45 10.47 -38.78
N PRO A 149 -14.65 11.07 -38.82
CA PRO A 149 -14.81 12.49 -38.59
C PRO A 149 -14.67 12.82 -37.08
N PRO A 150 -14.25 14.06 -36.73
CA PRO A 150 -13.96 14.44 -35.34
C PRO A 150 -15.12 14.26 -34.36
N ASP A 151 -16.36 14.33 -34.83
CA ASP A 151 -17.56 14.12 -34.02
C ASP A 151 -17.75 12.66 -33.58
N GLN A 152 -17.07 11.72 -34.22
CA GLN A 152 -17.11 10.29 -33.87
C GLN A 152 -15.95 9.86 -32.96
N GLU A 153 -14.89 10.65 -32.85
CA GLU A 153 -13.73 10.33 -32.02
C GLU A 153 -14.10 10.05 -30.55
N PRO A 154 -14.96 10.87 -29.88
CA PRO A 154 -15.30 10.62 -28.48
C PRO A 154 -16.03 9.29 -28.26
N ALA A 155 -16.85 8.85 -29.22
CA ALA A 155 -17.57 7.58 -29.12
C ALA A 155 -16.63 6.38 -29.25
N VAL A 156 -15.60 6.48 -30.11
CA VAL A 156 -14.58 5.44 -30.24
C VAL A 156 -13.74 5.38 -28.97
N ILE A 157 -13.26 6.52 -28.46
CA ILE A 157 -12.48 6.56 -27.21
C ILE A 157 -13.29 5.98 -26.04
N ALA A 158 -14.57 6.36 -25.90
CA ALA A 158 -15.45 5.82 -24.86
C ALA A 158 -15.65 4.29 -24.98
N THR A 159 -15.62 3.74 -26.19
CA THR A 159 -15.66 2.29 -26.39
C THR A 159 -14.40 1.62 -25.85
N PHE A 160 -13.22 2.20 -26.11
CA PHE A 160 -11.97 1.69 -25.55
C PHE A 160 -11.89 1.86 -24.03
N VAL A 161 -12.38 2.98 -23.47
CA VAL A 161 -12.50 3.16 -22.02
C VAL A 161 -13.33 2.03 -21.40
N GLY A 162 -14.53 1.78 -21.94
CA GLY A 162 -15.39 0.72 -21.42
C GLY A 162 -14.76 -0.68 -21.49
N LEU A 163 -13.99 -0.99 -22.55
CA LEU A 163 -13.25 -2.25 -22.63
C LEU A 163 -12.12 -2.33 -21.59
N LEU A 164 -11.37 -1.26 -21.39
CA LEU A 164 -10.29 -1.23 -20.40
C LEU A 164 -10.82 -1.32 -18.97
N GLU A 165 -11.95 -0.69 -18.67
CA GLU A 165 -12.60 -0.76 -17.35
C GLU A 165 -13.21 -2.14 -17.04
N GLU A 166 -13.51 -2.95 -18.07
CA GLU A 166 -13.91 -4.35 -17.88
C GLU A 166 -12.74 -5.25 -17.47
N ASP A 167 -11.52 -4.91 -17.92
CA ASP A 167 -10.33 -5.73 -17.73
C ASP A 167 -9.41 -5.25 -16.58
N LEU A 168 -9.45 -3.95 -16.24
CA LEU A 168 -8.60 -3.34 -15.22
C LEU A 168 -9.36 -2.27 -14.43
N THR A 169 -9.53 -2.51 -13.13
CA THR A 169 -10.11 -1.53 -12.20
C THR A 169 -9.05 -0.92 -11.27
N GLU A 170 -9.37 0.22 -10.68
CA GLU A 170 -8.52 0.84 -9.64
C GLU A 170 -8.33 -0.11 -8.45
N GLN A 171 -9.36 -0.88 -8.13
CA GLN A 171 -9.31 -1.89 -7.08
C GLN A 171 -8.31 -3.01 -7.41
N ASP A 172 -8.24 -3.47 -8.66
CA ASP A 172 -7.28 -4.52 -9.03
C ASP A 172 -5.84 -4.07 -8.81
N VAL A 173 -5.53 -2.81 -9.09
CA VAL A 173 -4.19 -2.24 -8.88
C VAL A 173 -3.89 -2.07 -7.39
N THR A 174 -4.85 -1.57 -6.61
CA THR A 174 -4.64 -1.34 -5.18
C THR A 174 -4.65 -2.63 -4.36
N ASP A 175 -5.44 -3.64 -4.75
CA ASP A 175 -5.42 -4.99 -4.17
C ASP A 175 -4.07 -5.67 -4.42
N GLN A 176 -3.42 -5.44 -5.56
CA GLN A 176 -2.05 -5.92 -5.79
C GLN A 176 -1.02 -5.21 -4.89
N ALA A 177 -1.15 -3.89 -4.69
CA ALA A 177 -0.29 -3.14 -3.79
C ALA A 177 -0.45 -3.57 -2.32
N PHE A 178 -1.66 -3.99 -1.94
CA PHE A 178 -2.01 -4.45 -0.60
C PHE A 178 -2.54 -5.89 -0.61
N ALA A 179 -1.79 -6.84 -1.17
CA ALA A 179 -2.26 -8.23 -1.34
C ALA A 179 -2.75 -8.93 -0.06
N ASN A 180 -2.30 -8.48 1.12
CA ASN A 180 -2.70 -9.00 2.43
C ASN A 180 -3.65 -8.05 3.18
N ASN A 181 -4.40 -7.20 2.49
CA ASN A 181 -5.28 -6.21 3.11
C ASN A 181 -6.28 -6.88 4.08
N GLY A 182 -6.30 -6.41 5.32
CA GLY A 182 -7.11 -6.97 6.40
C GLY A 182 -6.70 -8.38 6.86
N GLN A 183 -5.63 -8.96 6.31
CA GLN A 183 -5.10 -10.26 6.72
C GLN A 183 -3.89 -10.11 7.65
N PRO A 184 -3.71 -11.03 8.62
CA PRO A 184 -2.54 -11.02 9.49
C PRO A 184 -1.28 -11.41 8.70
N VAL A 185 -0.28 -10.55 8.74
CA VAL A 185 1.05 -10.76 8.16
C VAL A 185 2.05 -11.03 9.28
N ALA A 186 2.92 -12.01 9.10
CA ALA A 186 3.96 -12.29 10.10
C ALA A 186 4.90 -11.08 10.22
N TYR A 187 5.19 -10.65 11.46
CA TYR A 187 6.14 -9.56 11.68
C TYR A 187 7.16 -9.90 12.77
N ARG A 188 8.30 -9.22 12.69
CA ARG A 188 9.31 -9.23 13.76
C ARG A 188 10.03 -7.88 13.83
N LEU A 189 10.46 -7.52 15.02
CA LEU A 189 11.29 -6.34 15.25
C LEU A 189 12.75 -6.76 15.41
N GLU A 190 13.61 -6.30 14.51
CA GLU A 190 15.04 -6.60 14.50
C GLU A 190 15.88 -5.33 14.46
N GLN A 191 16.62 -5.06 15.54
CA GLN A 191 17.56 -3.92 15.62
C GLN A 191 16.90 -2.56 15.29
N GLY A 192 15.63 -2.37 15.66
CA GLY A 192 14.87 -1.15 15.36
C GLY A 192 14.27 -1.08 13.96
N ALA A 193 14.30 -2.19 13.21
CA ALA A 193 13.56 -2.36 11.97
C ALA A 193 12.34 -3.26 12.17
N LEU A 194 11.26 -2.95 11.47
CA LEU A 194 10.07 -3.78 11.31
C LEU A 194 10.28 -4.65 10.08
N ILE A 195 10.26 -5.96 10.26
CA ILE A 195 10.30 -6.92 9.16
C ILE A 195 8.92 -7.51 9.00
N LEU A 196 8.33 -7.34 7.82
CA LEU A 196 7.08 -7.98 7.42
C LEU A 196 7.44 -9.13 6.48
N THR A 197 6.89 -10.30 6.72
CA THR A 197 7.13 -11.48 5.89
C THR A 197 5.83 -11.85 5.19
N ASP A 198 5.84 -11.84 3.86
CA ASP A 198 4.66 -12.20 3.07
C ASP A 198 4.36 -13.71 3.09
N ALA A 199 3.29 -14.12 2.41
CA ALA A 199 2.86 -15.52 2.34
C ALA A 199 3.89 -16.44 1.65
N ASP A 200 4.75 -15.90 0.79
CA ASP A 200 5.82 -16.61 0.08
C ASP A 200 7.13 -16.67 0.89
N GLY A 201 7.16 -15.99 2.04
CA GLY A 201 8.32 -15.94 2.94
C GLY A 201 9.33 -14.86 2.58
N VAL A 202 8.97 -13.91 1.71
CA VAL A 202 9.83 -12.77 1.34
C VAL A 202 9.72 -11.69 2.42
N ASP A 203 10.87 -11.21 2.87
CA ASP A 203 10.98 -10.19 3.90
C ASP A 203 11.02 -8.78 3.31
N ALA A 204 10.08 -7.93 3.73
CA ALA A 204 10.12 -6.48 3.54
C ALA A 204 10.65 -5.81 4.82
N ARG A 205 11.76 -5.06 4.70
CA ARG A 205 12.41 -4.38 5.84
C ARG A 205 12.09 -2.89 5.89
N TRP A 206 11.46 -2.48 6.98
CA TRP A 206 11.06 -1.10 7.25
C TRP A 206 11.87 -0.52 8.40
N HIS A 207 12.33 0.73 8.26
CA HIS A 207 13.16 1.41 9.23
C HIS A 207 12.36 2.49 9.95
N SER A 208 12.49 2.57 11.27
CA SER A 208 11.83 3.63 12.03
C SER A 208 12.44 4.99 11.70
N LEU A 209 11.60 5.94 11.26
CA LEU A 209 11.97 7.35 11.11
C LEU A 209 11.86 8.12 12.43
N THR A 210 10.96 7.70 13.32
CA THR A 210 10.83 8.26 14.68
C THR A 210 12.06 8.01 15.56
N ALA A 211 12.88 6.99 15.26
CA ALA A 211 14.16 6.76 15.94
C ALA A 211 15.26 7.77 15.55
N ALA A 212 15.05 8.57 14.50
CA ALA A 212 15.95 9.65 14.09
C ALA A 212 15.63 10.95 14.83
N SER A 213 15.62 10.95 16.18
CA SER A 213 16.11 12.14 16.87
C SER A 213 17.62 12.19 16.68
N VAL A 214 18.04 12.55 15.46
CA VAL A 214 19.38 13.08 15.25
C VAL A 214 19.42 14.31 16.13
N GLU A 215 20.08 14.22 17.29
CA GLU A 215 20.65 15.40 17.91
C GLU A 215 21.31 16.14 16.76
N MET A 216 20.79 17.32 16.36
CA MET A 216 21.44 18.18 15.39
C MET A 216 22.76 18.63 16.00
N MET A 217 23.76 17.74 16.01
CA MET A 217 25.15 18.07 16.18
C MET A 217 25.52 18.78 14.88
N GLY A 218 25.34 20.10 14.87
CA GLY A 218 25.85 20.92 13.78
C GLY A 218 27.31 20.56 13.52
N TRP A 219 27.72 20.55 12.25
CA TRP A 219 29.04 20.12 11.76
C TRP A 219 30.26 20.56 12.62
N GLY A 220 30.14 21.67 13.36
CA GLY A 220 31.13 22.13 14.34
C GLY A 220 31.31 21.26 15.59
N GLN A 221 30.30 20.52 16.05
CA GLN A 221 30.39 19.58 17.17
C GLN A 221 31.06 18.25 16.76
N PHE A 222 30.82 17.78 15.54
CA PHE A 222 31.44 16.56 14.99
C PHE A 222 32.98 16.68 14.95
N LYS A 223 33.51 17.83 14.51
CA LYS A 223 34.97 18.08 14.44
C LYS A 223 35.65 18.23 15.80
N ARG A 224 34.95 18.75 16.82
CA ARG A 224 35.52 18.87 18.18
C ARG A 224 35.66 17.52 18.88
N ARG A 225 34.79 16.55 18.56
CA ARG A 225 34.88 15.18 19.08
C ARG A 225 35.96 14.35 18.40
N THR A 226 36.19 14.54 17.10
CA THR A 226 37.21 13.79 16.33
C THR A 226 38.64 14.29 16.57
N ALA A 227 38.84 15.56 16.92
CA ALA A 227 40.16 16.10 17.27
C ALA A 227 40.75 15.52 18.58
N ALA A 228 39.94 14.86 19.40
CA ALA A 228 40.36 14.34 20.71
C ALA A 228 40.93 12.91 20.67
N GLY A 229 41.05 12.22 19.53
CA GLY A 229 41.73 10.92 19.56
C GLY A 229 41.61 9.93 18.40
N ALA A 230 41.68 10.35 17.13
CA ALA A 230 41.87 9.35 16.07
C ALA A 230 42.78 9.88 14.95
N VAL A 231 44.04 9.47 15.02
CA VAL A 231 44.99 9.53 13.90
C VAL A 231 44.66 8.38 12.95
N TRP A 232 44.18 8.68 11.75
CA TRP A 232 44.09 7.70 10.68
C TRP A 232 45.30 7.86 9.77
N LYS A 233 46.21 6.87 9.80
CA LYS A 233 47.23 6.70 8.75
C LYS A 233 46.53 6.10 7.54
N THR A 234 46.65 6.76 6.40
CA THR A 234 46.37 6.20 5.07
C THR A 234 47.60 5.46 4.58
N GLU A 235 47.43 4.19 4.21
CA GLU A 235 48.18 3.60 3.09
C GLU A 235 47.44 3.90 1.79
#